data_AF-A0A6V7WAM1-F1
#
_entry.id   AF-A0A6V7WAM1-F1
#
_cell.length_a   1.000
_cell.length_b   1.000
_cell.length_c   1.000
_cell.angle_alpha   90.00
_cell.angle_beta   90.00
_cell.angle_gamma   90.00
#
_symmetry.space_group_name_H-M   'P 1'
#
loop_
_entity.id
_entity.type
_entity.pdbx_description
1 polymer ?
#
loop_
_entity_poly.entity_id
_entity_poly.type
_entity_poly.pdbx_seq_one_letter_code
_entity_poly.pdbx_strand_id
1 'polypeptide(L)'
;MSSFTSEVLHWKPTKLEEECDSTDILELDAIARDIRAELCIAKEEEERLTECIVDGLEKTERTLGTSNFQRFFDQCAARVNAEFERSEADARQLSNSLDALSGLAQNISKRVAALDLGKSRVVECLQHVSDLRDLGTCANGVQQAIRDGNFEEAASHIHRFLTLDSIVFKMSDSQDVKDAGYSVKIVMIY
;
A
#
# COMPACT_ATOMS: atom_id res chain seq x y z
N MET A 1 26.93 30.26 -54.97
CA MET A 1 27.70 29.14 -54.38
C MET A 1 26.73 27.97 -54.28
N SER A 2 26.78 26.88 -55.03
CA SER A 2 27.81 26.25 -55.85
C SER A 2 27.17 25.76 -57.15
N SER A 3 27.77 26.07 -58.30
CA SER A 3 27.36 25.59 -59.61
C SER A 3 27.89 24.17 -59.78
N PHE A 4 27.02 23.17 -59.96
CA PHE A 4 27.43 21.82 -60.35
C PHE A 4 27.04 21.61 -61.81
N THR A 5 28.03 21.77 -62.69
CA THR A 5 27.96 21.50 -64.12
C THR A 5 27.85 19.99 -64.33
N SER A 6 26.73 19.52 -64.88
CA SER A 6 26.60 18.14 -65.33
C SER A 6 27.13 18.05 -66.77
N GLU A 7 28.30 17.43 -66.93
CA GLU A 7 28.94 17.13 -68.21
C GLU A 7 28.01 16.26 -69.06
N VAL A 8 27.61 16.80 -70.21
CA VAL A 8 26.91 16.04 -71.25
C VAL A 8 27.91 15.07 -71.87
N LEU A 9 27.74 13.78 -71.58
CA LEU A 9 28.52 12.69 -72.16
C LEU A 9 28.38 12.71 -73.70
N HIS A 10 29.41 13.22 -74.37
CA HIS A 10 29.55 13.15 -75.81
C HIS A 10 29.91 11.71 -76.20
N TRP A 11 28.92 10.95 -76.65
CA TRP A 11 29.15 9.67 -77.32
C TRP A 11 29.66 9.90 -78.74
N LYS A 12 30.78 9.27 -79.12
CA LYS A 12 31.22 9.15 -80.51
C LYS A 12 31.08 7.69 -80.95
N PRO A 13 30.32 7.39 -82.03
CA PRO A 13 30.26 6.04 -82.56
C PRO A 13 31.61 5.64 -83.15
N THR A 14 32.23 4.62 -82.57
CA THR A 14 33.28 3.85 -83.23
C THR A 14 32.60 3.09 -84.37
N LYS A 15 33.06 3.29 -85.61
CA LYS A 15 32.51 2.61 -86.80
C LYS A 15 32.59 1.09 -86.59
N LEU A 16 31.43 0.49 -86.33
CA LEU A 16 31.18 -0.93 -86.54
C LEU A 16 30.34 -1.00 -87.83
N GLU A 17 30.99 -1.33 -88.94
CA GLU A 17 30.28 -1.81 -90.12
C GLU A 17 29.85 -3.24 -89.81
N GLU A 18 28.73 -3.38 -89.11
CA GLU A 18 27.90 -4.57 -89.16
C GLU A 18 26.72 -4.23 -90.07
N GLU A 19 26.60 -4.95 -91.19
CA GLU A 19 25.36 -4.97 -91.97
C GLU A 19 24.24 -5.42 -91.05
N CYS A 20 23.40 -4.48 -90.63
CA CYS A 20 22.19 -4.78 -89.88
C CYS A 20 21.18 -5.33 -90.88
N ASP A 21 20.87 -6.62 -90.79
CA ASP A 21 19.87 -7.23 -91.66
C ASP A 21 18.54 -6.51 -91.46
N SER A 22 17.81 -6.24 -92.54
CA SER A 22 16.51 -5.53 -92.45
C SER A 22 15.52 -6.28 -91.54
N THR A 23 15.75 -7.58 -91.35
CA THR A 23 15.05 -8.49 -90.44
C THR A 23 15.28 -8.13 -88.96
N ASP A 24 16.51 -7.79 -88.56
CA ASP A 24 16.86 -7.46 -87.16
C ASP A 24 16.23 -6.14 -86.70
N ILE A 25 16.09 -5.18 -87.63
CA ILE A 25 15.46 -3.87 -87.36
C ILE A 25 13.95 -4.03 -87.15
N LEU A 26 13.31 -4.93 -87.90
CA LEU A 26 11.88 -5.21 -87.76
C LEU A 26 11.56 -6.00 -86.49
N GLU A 27 12.43 -6.93 -86.08
CA GLU A 27 12.30 -7.65 -84.81
C GLU A 27 12.49 -6.72 -83.60
N LEU A 28 13.45 -5.79 -83.67
CA LEU A 28 13.66 -4.80 -82.61
C LEU A 28 12.46 -3.85 -82.46
N ASP A 29 11.83 -3.42 -83.57
CA ASP A 29 10.62 -2.60 -83.51
C ASP A 29 9.40 -3.36 -82.98
N ALA A 30 9.30 -4.67 -83.28
CA ALA A 30 8.27 -5.53 -82.69
C ALA A 30 8.43 -5.63 -81.17
N ILE A 31 9.63 -5.90 -80.68
CA ILE A 31 9.92 -5.96 -79.23
C ILE A 31 9.67 -4.59 -78.57
N ALA A 32 10.07 -3.49 -79.22
CA ALA A 32 9.81 -2.14 -78.70
C ALA A 32 8.30 -1.82 -78.64
N ARG A 33 7.50 -2.32 -79.58
CA ARG A 33 6.03 -2.20 -79.54
C ARG A 33 5.42 -3.03 -78.40
N ASP A 34 5.90 -4.25 -78.19
CA ASP A 34 5.41 -5.10 -77.10
C ASP A 34 5.76 -4.52 -75.72
N ILE A 35 7.00 -4.06 -75.52
CA ILE A 35 7.40 -3.38 -74.27
C ILE A 35 6.57 -2.12 -74.03
N ARG A 36 6.25 -1.35 -75.07
CA ARG A 36 5.37 -0.17 -74.94
C ARG A 36 3.93 -0.56 -74.56
N ALA A 37 3.41 -1.67 -75.10
CA ALA A 37 2.10 -2.18 -74.76
C ALA A 37 2.05 -2.66 -73.30
N GLU A 38 3.05 -3.41 -72.85
CA GLU A 38 3.19 -3.84 -71.45
C GLU A 38 3.33 -2.66 -70.50
N LEU A 39 4.14 -1.65 -70.85
CA LEU A 39 4.27 -0.43 -70.07
C LEU A 39 2.93 0.34 -69.97
N CYS A 40 2.12 0.33 -71.03
CA CYS A 40 0.80 0.97 -71.01
C CYS A 40 -0.16 0.26 -70.04
N ILE A 41 -0.16 -1.07 -70.02
CA ILE A 41 -0.98 -1.88 -69.11
C ILE A 41 -0.50 -1.71 -67.66
N ALA A 42 0.81 -1.76 -67.43
CA ALA A 42 1.38 -1.58 -66.10
C ALA A 42 1.08 -0.19 -65.52
N LYS A 43 1.11 0.86 -66.35
CA LYS A 43 0.80 2.22 -65.92
C LYS A 43 -0.67 2.40 -65.55
N GLU A 44 -1.58 1.80 -66.32
CA GLU A 44 -3.02 1.82 -66.01
C GLU A 44 -3.31 1.10 -64.68
N GLU A 45 -2.68 -0.05 -64.46
CA GLU A 45 -2.84 -0.80 -63.21
C GLU A 45 -2.25 -0.03 -62.01
N GLU A 46 -1.13 0.67 -62.18
CA GLU A 46 -0.55 1.53 -61.13
C GLU A 46 -1.51 2.68 -60.76
N GLU A 47 -2.13 3.32 -61.74
CA GLU A 47 -3.13 4.38 -61.52
C GLU A 47 -4.35 3.84 -60.77
N ARG A 48 -4.85 2.66 -61.16
CA ARG A 48 -5.95 1.96 -60.49
C ARG A 48 -5.64 1.58 -59.05
N LEU A 49 -4.42 1.09 -58.78
CA LEU A 49 -3.97 0.76 -57.42
C LEU A 49 -3.88 2.02 -56.56
N THR A 50 -3.40 3.12 -57.13
CA THR A 50 -3.30 4.40 -56.44
C THR A 50 -4.69 4.92 -56.04
N GLU A 51 -5.66 4.88 -56.96
CA GLU A 51 -7.04 5.27 -56.68
C GLU A 51 -7.68 4.40 -55.58
N CYS A 52 -7.47 3.08 -55.65
CA CYS A 52 -7.97 2.14 -54.65
C CYS A 52 -7.39 2.38 -53.25
N ILE A 53 -6.09 2.71 -53.16
CA ILE A 53 -5.44 3.05 -51.89
C ILE A 53 -6.00 4.34 -51.32
N VAL A 54 -6.20 5.37 -52.14
CA VAL A 54 -6.74 6.67 -51.69
C VAL A 54 -8.17 6.51 -51.15
N ASP A 55 -9.04 5.81 -51.88
CA ASP A 55 -10.42 5.55 -51.44
C ASP A 55 -10.46 4.66 -50.18
N GLY A 56 -9.58 3.66 -50.10
CA GLY A 56 -9.40 2.84 -48.90
C GLY A 56 -8.98 3.67 -47.68
N LEU A 57 -8.00 4.54 -47.83
CA LEU A 57 -7.54 5.43 -46.76
C LEU A 57 -8.64 6.40 -46.32
N GLU A 58 -9.36 7.02 -47.25
CA GLU A 58 -10.44 7.96 -46.95
C GLU A 58 -11.62 7.25 -46.23
N LYS A 59 -11.95 6.02 -46.61
CA LYS A 59 -12.93 5.18 -45.90
C LYS A 59 -12.44 4.80 -44.49
N THR A 60 -11.16 4.47 -44.34
CA THR A 60 -10.59 4.19 -43.01
C THR A 60 -10.57 5.44 -42.13
N GLU A 61 -10.23 6.61 -42.66
CA GLU A 61 -10.25 7.88 -41.93
C GLU A 61 -11.66 8.25 -41.46
N ARG A 62 -12.68 8.06 -42.33
CA ARG A 62 -14.08 8.29 -41.96
C ARG A 62 -14.58 7.32 -40.88
N THR A 63 -14.12 6.07 -40.89
CA THR A 63 -14.55 5.05 -39.91
C THR A 63 -13.78 5.13 -38.60
N LEU A 64 -12.48 5.44 -38.64
CA LEU A 64 -11.59 5.60 -37.48
C LEU A 64 -11.48 7.03 -36.97
N GLY A 65 -12.21 7.99 -37.56
CA GLY A 65 -12.13 9.43 -37.29
C GLY A 65 -11.62 9.70 -35.87
N THR A 66 -10.36 10.15 -35.79
CA THR A 66 -9.52 10.19 -34.58
C THR A 66 -10.22 10.76 -33.34
N SER A 67 -11.21 11.63 -33.56
CA SER A 67 -12.13 12.21 -32.59
C SER A 67 -12.91 11.18 -31.75
N ASN A 68 -13.33 10.05 -32.32
CA ASN A 68 -14.10 9.03 -31.59
C ASN A 68 -13.21 8.26 -30.62
N PHE A 69 -12.04 7.81 -31.07
CA PHE A 69 -11.09 7.09 -30.22
C PHE A 69 -10.60 7.95 -29.05
N GLN A 70 -10.22 9.21 -29.33
CA GLN A 70 -9.78 10.15 -28.29
C GLN A 70 -10.89 10.37 -27.24
N ARG A 71 -12.14 10.56 -27.68
CA ARG A 71 -13.28 10.73 -26.78
C ARG A 71 -13.55 9.49 -25.91
N PHE A 72 -13.42 8.29 -26.47
CA PHE A 72 -13.57 7.05 -25.69
C PHE A 72 -12.45 6.90 -24.66
N PHE A 73 -11.21 7.22 -25.04
CA PHE A 73 -10.09 7.22 -24.12
C PHE A 73 -10.28 8.22 -22.98
N ASP A 74 -10.65 9.46 -23.29
CA ASP A 74 -10.90 10.50 -22.30
C ASP A 74 -12.07 10.12 -21.37
N GLN A 75 -13.11 9.48 -21.91
CA GLN A 75 -14.22 8.98 -21.11
C GLN A 75 -13.80 7.83 -20.19
N CYS A 76 -12.95 6.90 -20.66
CA CYS A 76 -12.40 5.83 -19.83
C CYS A 76 -11.48 6.39 -18.74
N ALA A 77 -10.61 7.34 -19.08
CA ALA A 77 -9.72 8.01 -18.12
C ALA A 77 -10.52 8.75 -17.04
N ALA A 78 -11.57 9.48 -17.42
CA ALA A 78 -12.45 10.17 -16.47
C ALA A 78 -13.15 9.18 -15.52
N ARG A 79 -13.63 8.04 -16.03
CA ARG A 79 -14.25 7.00 -15.20
C ARG A 79 -13.27 6.40 -14.21
N VAL A 80 -12.07 6.03 -14.67
CA VAL A 80 -11.04 5.44 -13.80
C VAL A 80 -10.59 6.44 -12.74
N ASN A 81 -10.42 7.71 -13.11
CA ASN A 81 -10.10 8.77 -12.14
C ASN A 81 -11.20 8.95 -11.11
N ALA A 82 -12.47 8.96 -11.51
CA ALA A 82 -13.59 9.06 -10.57
C ALA A 82 -13.64 7.87 -9.59
N GLU A 83 -13.40 6.65 -10.08
CA GLU A 83 -13.32 5.46 -9.21
C GLU A 83 -12.10 5.52 -8.27
N PHE A 84 -10.97 6.03 -8.75
CA PHE A 84 -9.78 6.22 -7.92
C PHE A 84 -10.00 7.27 -6.83
N GLU A 85 -10.59 8.42 -7.17
CA GLU A 85 -10.96 9.46 -6.20
C GLU A 85 -11.93 8.93 -5.13
N ARG A 86 -12.89 8.10 -5.53
CA ARG A 86 -13.80 7.43 -4.60
C ARG A 86 -13.06 6.48 -3.68
N SER A 87 -12.18 5.64 -4.24
CA SER A 87 -11.37 4.72 -3.44
C SER A 87 -10.43 5.44 -2.48
N GLU A 88 -9.86 6.58 -2.90
CA GLU A 88 -9.01 7.42 -2.06
C GLU A 88 -9.81 8.06 -0.93
N ALA A 89 -11.02 8.55 -1.20
CA ALA A 89 -11.92 9.10 -0.19
C ALA A 89 -12.30 8.03 0.86
N ASP A 90 -12.64 6.82 0.41
CA ASP A 90 -12.97 5.69 1.29
C ASP A 90 -11.76 5.29 2.15
N ALA A 91 -10.56 5.25 1.57
CA ALA A 91 -9.33 4.95 2.29
C ALA A 91 -9.01 6.02 3.36
N ARG A 92 -9.19 7.31 3.04
CA ARG A 92 -9.02 8.41 4.00
C ARG A 92 -10.05 8.34 5.12
N GLN A 93 -11.31 8.08 4.81
CA GLN A 93 -12.35 7.92 5.81
C GLN A 93 -12.05 6.74 6.75
N LEU A 94 -11.57 5.63 6.19
CA LEU A 94 -11.15 4.47 6.98
C LEU A 94 -9.97 4.80 7.90
N SER A 95 -8.95 5.51 7.39
CA SER A 95 -7.80 5.95 8.19
C SER A 95 -8.25 6.80 9.37
N ASN A 96 -9.09 7.81 9.11
CA ASN A 96 -9.64 8.67 10.17
C ASN A 96 -10.44 7.87 11.21
N SER A 97 -11.21 6.87 10.76
CA SER A 97 -11.96 5.98 11.64
C SER A 97 -11.04 5.11 12.49
N LEU A 98 -9.95 4.59 11.90
CA LEU A 98 -8.94 3.80 12.61
C LEU A 98 -8.20 4.65 13.66
N ASP A 99 -7.88 5.90 13.34
CA ASP A 99 -7.27 6.84 14.29
C ASP A 99 -8.21 7.13 15.48
N ALA A 100 -9.50 7.36 15.20
CA ALA A 100 -10.51 7.55 16.23
C ALA A 100 -10.68 6.30 17.12
N LEU A 101 -10.72 5.10 16.51
CA LEU A 101 -10.80 3.82 17.22
C LEU A 101 -9.55 3.57 18.07
N SER A 102 -8.37 3.86 17.54
CA SER A 102 -7.09 3.76 18.26
C SER A 102 -7.07 4.69 19.48
N GLY A 103 -7.49 5.95 19.31
CA GLY A 103 -7.60 6.91 20.40
C GLY A 103 -8.59 6.45 21.49
N LEU A 104 -9.76 5.92 21.08
CA LEU A 104 -10.74 5.37 22.02
C LEU A 104 -10.19 4.15 22.76
N ALA A 105 -9.56 3.21 22.05
CA ALA A 105 -8.95 2.02 22.63
C ALA A 105 -7.87 2.39 23.65
N GLN A 106 -6.98 3.33 23.32
CA GLN A 106 -5.98 3.85 24.25
C GLN A 106 -6.62 4.49 25.49
N ASN A 107 -7.74 5.21 25.33
CA ASN A 107 -8.45 5.80 26.48
C ASN A 107 -9.04 4.71 27.39
N ILE A 108 -9.68 3.69 26.80
CA ILE A 108 -10.21 2.54 27.53
C ILE A 108 -9.08 1.82 28.26
N SER A 109 -7.95 1.53 27.60
CA SER A 109 -6.80 0.89 28.22
C SER A 109 -6.26 1.68 29.41
N LYS A 110 -6.17 3.01 29.31
CA LYS A 110 -5.73 3.87 30.43
C LYS A 110 -6.70 3.80 31.62
N ARG A 111 -8.01 3.83 31.35
CA ARG A 111 -9.04 3.73 32.40
C ARG A 111 -9.03 2.37 33.07
N VAL A 112 -8.89 1.29 32.29
CA VAL A 112 -8.78 -0.08 32.81
C VAL A 112 -7.53 -0.21 33.66
N ALA A 113 -6.38 0.29 33.21
CA ALA A 113 -5.15 0.27 34.01
C ALA A 113 -5.29 1.03 35.34
N ALA A 114 -5.94 2.20 35.35
CA ALA A 114 -6.21 2.94 36.58
C ALA A 114 -7.17 2.19 37.52
N LEU A 115 -8.18 1.54 36.95
CA LEU A 115 -9.12 0.71 37.71
C LEU A 115 -8.45 -0.54 38.28
N ASP A 116 -7.58 -1.20 37.52
CA ASP A 116 -6.82 -2.37 37.97
C ASP A 116 -5.86 -2.01 39.11
N LEU A 117 -5.22 -0.83 39.07
CA LEU A 117 -4.43 -0.32 40.18
C LEU A 117 -5.28 -0.10 41.44
N GLY A 118 -6.44 0.56 41.28
CA GLY A 118 -7.38 0.75 42.39
C GLY A 118 -7.86 -0.58 42.98
N LYS A 119 -8.20 -1.55 42.12
CA LYS A 119 -8.59 -2.90 42.52
C LYS A 119 -7.49 -3.61 43.28
N SER A 120 -6.24 -3.56 42.81
CA SER A 120 -5.08 -4.15 43.50
C SER A 120 -4.92 -3.59 44.91
N ARG A 121 -5.01 -2.25 45.06
CA ARG A 121 -4.94 -1.60 46.38
C ARG A 121 -6.08 -2.01 47.31
N VAL A 122 -7.30 -2.12 46.79
CA VAL A 122 -8.45 -2.58 47.59
C VAL A 122 -8.27 -4.04 48.02
N VAL A 123 -7.83 -4.92 47.12
CA VAL A 123 -7.57 -6.33 47.44
C VAL A 123 -6.51 -6.46 48.53
N GLU A 124 -5.45 -5.66 48.44
CA GLU A 124 -4.39 -5.60 49.45
C GLU A 124 -4.92 -5.13 50.82
N CYS A 125 -5.68 -4.03 50.85
CA CYS A 125 -6.31 -3.57 52.08
C CYS A 125 -7.25 -4.63 52.69
N LEU A 126 -8.01 -5.35 51.85
CA LEU A 126 -8.86 -6.44 52.31
C LEU A 126 -8.04 -7.60 52.89
N GLN A 127 -6.89 -7.91 52.31
CA GLN A 127 -5.97 -8.91 52.87
C GLN A 127 -5.45 -8.46 54.24
N HIS A 128 -4.98 -7.21 54.36
CA HIS A 128 -4.55 -6.65 55.65
C HIS A 128 -5.66 -6.69 56.70
N VAL A 129 -6.90 -6.35 56.34
CA VAL A 129 -8.05 -6.44 57.25
C VAL A 129 -8.33 -7.89 57.66
N SER A 130 -8.23 -8.85 56.73
CA SER A 130 -8.37 -10.27 57.04
C SER A 130 -7.27 -10.74 58.01
N ASP A 131 -6.03 -10.33 57.79
CA ASP A 131 -4.89 -10.71 58.63
C ASP A 131 -5.04 -10.12 60.03
N LEU A 132 -5.46 -8.86 60.15
CA LEU A 132 -5.76 -8.22 61.44
C LEU A 132 -6.90 -8.92 62.19
N ARG A 133 -7.95 -9.34 61.48
CA ARG A 133 -9.06 -10.11 62.07
C ARG A 133 -8.56 -11.46 62.59
N ASP A 134 -7.71 -12.13 61.84
CA ASP A 134 -7.16 -13.43 62.23
C ASP A 134 -6.21 -13.28 63.44
N LEU A 135 -5.46 -12.18 63.50
CA LEU A 135 -4.62 -11.80 64.64
C LEU A 135 -5.46 -11.60 65.92
N GLY A 136 -6.56 -10.85 65.81
CA GLY A 136 -7.52 -10.66 66.91
C GLY A 136 -8.18 -11.97 67.36
N THR A 137 -8.47 -12.87 66.42
CA THR A 137 -9.00 -14.20 66.72
C THR A 137 -7.99 -15.05 67.49
N CYS A 138 -6.71 -15.00 67.10
CA CYS A 138 -5.65 -15.68 67.84
C CYS A 138 -5.49 -15.10 69.25
N ALA A 139 -5.52 -13.77 69.41
CA ALA A 139 -5.44 -13.13 70.72
C ALA A 139 -6.58 -13.55 71.66
N ASN A 140 -7.81 -13.59 71.15
CA ASN A 140 -8.97 -14.07 71.92
C ASN A 140 -8.87 -15.57 72.23
N GLY A 141 -8.39 -16.38 71.28
CA GLY A 141 -8.16 -17.81 71.46
C GLY A 141 -7.15 -18.12 72.55
N VAL A 142 -6.05 -17.35 72.65
CA VAL A 142 -5.08 -17.46 73.74
C VAL A 142 -5.73 -17.16 75.09
N GLN A 143 -6.49 -16.08 75.20
CA GLN A 143 -7.16 -15.72 76.45
C GLN A 143 -8.15 -16.79 76.90
N GLN A 144 -8.89 -17.40 75.96
CA GLN A 144 -9.85 -18.45 76.26
C GLN A 144 -9.14 -19.76 76.65
N ALA A 145 -8.15 -20.21 75.87
CA ALA A 145 -7.40 -21.43 76.15
C ALA A 145 -6.67 -21.40 77.50
N ILE A 146 -6.15 -20.23 77.91
CA ILE A 146 -5.56 -20.04 79.24
C ILE A 146 -6.60 -20.18 80.36
N ARG A 147 -7.82 -19.63 80.18
CA ARG A 147 -8.91 -19.76 81.16
C ARG A 147 -9.37 -21.21 81.31
N ASP A 148 -9.38 -21.95 80.20
CA ASP A 148 -9.79 -23.35 80.16
C ASP A 148 -8.68 -24.33 80.59
N GLY A 149 -7.47 -23.82 80.87
CA GLY A 149 -6.30 -24.61 81.31
C GLY A 149 -5.61 -25.40 80.20
N ASN A 150 -5.98 -25.18 78.92
CA ASN A 150 -5.43 -25.87 77.77
C ASN A 150 -4.21 -25.12 77.20
N PHE A 151 -3.05 -25.32 77.81
CA PHE A 151 -1.82 -24.62 77.42
C PHE A 151 -1.27 -25.00 76.05
N GLU A 152 -1.61 -26.20 75.55
CA GLU A 152 -1.20 -26.66 74.21
C GLU A 152 -1.90 -25.84 73.12
N GLU A 153 -3.20 -25.62 73.28
CA GLU A 153 -4.00 -24.80 72.38
C GLU A 153 -3.61 -23.31 72.45
N ALA A 154 -3.29 -22.82 73.66
CA ALA A 154 -2.73 -21.47 73.83
C ALA A 154 -1.39 -21.30 73.10
N ALA A 155 -0.48 -22.28 73.20
CA ALA A 155 0.82 -22.25 72.51
C ALA A 155 0.64 -22.26 70.98
N SER A 156 -0.32 -23.03 70.47
CA SER A 156 -0.67 -23.06 69.05
C SER A 156 -1.18 -21.69 68.55
N HIS A 157 -2.09 -21.05 69.29
CA HIS A 157 -2.57 -19.71 68.95
C HIS A 157 -1.48 -18.64 69.01
N ILE A 158 -0.57 -18.70 69.99
CA ILE A 158 0.59 -17.80 70.08
C ILE A 158 1.52 -18.00 68.87
N HIS A 159 1.82 -19.25 68.52
CA HIS A 159 2.69 -19.56 67.38
C HIS A 159 2.11 -19.03 66.06
N ARG A 160 0.81 -19.22 65.83
CA ARG A 160 0.11 -18.69 64.66
C ARG A 160 0.10 -17.16 64.65
N PHE A 161 -0.14 -16.53 65.79
CA PHE A 161 -0.10 -15.06 65.95
C PHE A 161 1.26 -14.50 65.55
N LEU A 162 2.35 -15.03 66.11
CA LEU A 162 3.71 -14.56 65.83
C LEU A 162 4.12 -14.79 64.37
N THR A 163 3.65 -15.88 63.77
CA THR A 163 3.89 -16.17 62.36
C THR A 163 3.18 -15.16 61.46
N LEU A 164 1.89 -14.91 61.70
CA LEU A 164 1.10 -13.94 60.92
C LEU A 164 1.63 -12.50 61.08
N ASP A 165 1.93 -12.08 62.31
CA ASP A 165 2.46 -10.74 62.62
C ASP A 165 3.78 -10.45 61.88
N SER A 166 4.68 -11.45 61.81
CA SER A 166 5.95 -11.32 61.08
C SER A 166 5.80 -11.21 59.55
N ILE A 167 4.70 -11.72 58.99
CA ILE A 167 4.42 -11.68 57.54
C ILE A 167 3.78 -10.33 57.19
N VAL A 168 2.84 -9.84 58.01
CA VAL A 168 2.14 -8.56 57.81
C VAL A 168 3.12 -7.38 57.78
N PHE A 169 4.10 -7.34 58.69
CA PHE A 169 5.12 -6.28 58.70
C PHE A 169 6.08 -6.33 57.50
N LYS A 170 6.47 -7.51 57.03
CA LYS A 170 7.37 -7.65 55.87
C LYS A 170 6.72 -7.26 54.54
N MET A 171 5.41 -7.46 54.42
CA MET A 171 4.65 -7.02 53.25
C MET A 171 4.53 -5.49 53.20
N SER A 172 4.33 -4.86 54.36
CA SER A 172 4.18 -3.40 54.50
C SER A 172 5.47 -2.63 54.15
N ASP A 173 6.65 -3.15 54.52
CA ASP A 173 7.96 -2.50 54.26
C ASP A 173 8.46 -2.68 52.80
N SER A 174 7.91 -3.63 52.04
CA SER A 174 8.41 -3.95 50.70
C SER A 174 7.76 -3.13 49.57
N GLN A 175 6.79 -2.26 49.89
CA GLN A 175 5.96 -1.57 48.89
C GLN A 175 6.48 -0.21 48.42
N ASP A 176 7.58 0.31 48.98
CA ASP A 176 8.03 1.68 48.71
C ASP A 176 9.02 1.88 47.54
N VAL A 177 9.40 0.87 46.74
CA VAL A 177 10.56 1.03 45.81
C VAL A 177 10.34 0.68 44.33
N LYS A 178 9.12 0.47 43.83
CA LYS A 178 8.94 0.15 42.38
C LYS A 178 7.77 0.83 41.69
N ASP A 179 7.70 2.15 41.77
CA ASP A 179 7.00 2.94 40.74
C ASP A 179 7.94 4.01 40.16
N ALA A 180 8.89 3.53 39.34
CA ALA A 180 9.66 4.37 38.45
C ALA A 180 8.72 4.91 37.35
N GLY A 181 8.28 6.16 37.44
CA GLY A 181 7.63 6.78 36.28
C GLY A 181 6.84 8.09 36.44
N TYR A 182 6.55 8.60 37.64
CA TYR A 182 5.82 9.87 37.76
C TYR A 182 6.56 10.92 38.59
N SER A 183 7.27 11.78 37.87
CA SER A 183 7.81 13.04 38.36
C SER A 183 6.68 13.95 38.85
N VAL A 184 6.43 13.97 40.14
CA VAL A 184 5.62 15.04 40.75
C VAL A 184 6.52 16.27 40.89
N LYS A 185 6.49 17.15 39.88
CA LYS A 185 6.92 18.54 40.05
C LYS A 185 5.92 19.19 40.99
N ILE A 186 6.23 19.19 42.29
CA ILE A 186 5.57 20.06 43.27
C ILE A 186 6.03 21.48 42.93
N VAL A 187 5.21 22.19 42.15
CA VAL A 187 5.34 23.64 42.00
C VAL A 187 4.87 24.24 43.32
N MET A 188 5.81 24.62 44.19
CA MET A 188 5.52 25.58 45.24
C MET A 188 5.21 26.92 44.57
N ILE A 189 3.94 27.30 44.62
CA ILE A 189 3.52 28.68 44.38
C ILE A 189 3.73 29.40 45.72
N TYR A 190 4.76 30.25 45.76
CA TYR A 190 4.84 31.40 46.67
C TYR A 190 4.30 32.63 45.94
#